data_AF-A0A8S3JFW4-F1
#
_entry.id   AF-A0A8S3JFW4-F1
#
_cell.length_a   1.000
_cell.length_b   1.000
_cell.length_c   1.000
_cell.angle_alpha   90.00
_cell.angle_beta   90.00
_cell.angle_gamma   90.00
#
_symmetry.space_group_name_H-M   'P 1'
#
loop_
_entity.id
_entity.type
_entity.pdbx_description
1 polymer ?
#
loop_
_entity_poly.entity_id
_entity_poly.type
_entity_poly.pdbx_seq_one_letter_code
_entity_poly.pdbx_strand_id
1 'polypeptide(L)'
;KMQKQDNLDYVLNELTGDDMSKKVLRSRYETFKEKYDKLVSSNLNFFNQNINTEPDVEVLVAQIKHLAGTVTHTSNSVTWHRSFRDEIPDLLAHIFAVWTLQNTKHYNTMRGIDAAKSYLLMPHVGQVIAIFRLLGIGYENYKKIGGRQIPFTRKISDDLINNLVQVGTGEGKSVVMAITACVFALTGVDVNCSCYSEVLSARDMNDFASVFRALGIEERIEYGTFNKLCEQLLNEQCN
;
A
#
# COMPACT_ATOMS: atom_id res chain seq x y z
N LYS A 1 -12.04 -6.22 -17.82
CA LYS A 1 -11.85 -5.27 -16.69
C LYS A 1 -10.46 -5.45 -16.06
N MET A 2 -10.09 -6.66 -15.63
CA MET A 2 -8.76 -6.99 -15.08
C MET A 2 -7.59 -6.49 -15.93
N GLN A 3 -7.56 -6.80 -17.24
CA GLN A 3 -6.52 -6.33 -18.17
C GLN A 3 -6.36 -4.80 -18.26
N LYS A 4 -7.39 -4.02 -17.94
CA LYS A 4 -7.32 -2.55 -18.01
C LYS A 4 -6.70 -1.96 -16.74
N GLN A 5 -6.98 -2.56 -15.58
CA GLN A 5 -6.45 -2.13 -14.27
C GLN A 5 -4.95 -2.43 -14.12
N ASP A 6 -4.41 -3.32 -14.94
CA ASP A 6 -2.99 -3.66 -15.00
C ASP A 6 -2.21 -2.81 -16.02
N ASN A 7 -2.89 -1.93 -16.76
CA ASN A 7 -2.25 -1.02 -17.71
C ASN A 7 -2.07 0.37 -17.09
N LEU A 8 -0.81 0.77 -16.88
CA LEU A 8 -0.47 2.06 -16.28
C LEU A 8 -0.96 3.26 -17.10
N ASP A 9 -0.84 3.21 -18.42
CA ASP A 9 -1.30 4.30 -19.28
C ASP A 9 -2.81 4.49 -19.18
N TYR A 10 -3.55 3.39 -19.20
CA TYR A 10 -4.99 3.40 -19.02
C TYR A 10 -5.37 3.98 -17.65
N VAL A 11 -4.81 3.46 -16.56
CA VAL A 11 -5.11 3.92 -15.20
C VAL A 11 -4.80 5.41 -15.05
N LEU A 12 -3.64 5.87 -15.51
CA LEU A 12 -3.27 7.29 -15.43
C LEU A 12 -4.16 8.17 -16.32
N ASN A 13 -4.65 7.68 -17.46
CA ASN A 13 -5.53 8.45 -18.33
C ASN A 13 -6.93 8.61 -17.76
N GLU A 14 -7.48 7.56 -17.16
CA GLU A 14 -8.80 7.56 -16.52
C GLU A 14 -8.82 8.24 -15.14
N LEU A 15 -7.64 8.48 -14.55
CA LEU A 15 -7.54 9.13 -13.25
C LEU A 15 -8.01 10.60 -13.34
N THR A 16 -9.00 10.94 -12.52
CA THR A 16 -9.57 12.28 -12.38
C THR A 16 -9.35 12.81 -10.96
N GLY A 17 -9.43 14.13 -10.78
CA GLY A 17 -9.27 14.81 -9.49
C GLY A 17 -8.32 16.00 -9.56
N ASP A 18 -8.11 16.62 -8.40
CA ASP A 18 -7.39 17.88 -8.29
C ASP A 18 -5.87 17.70 -8.21
N ASP A 19 -5.16 18.73 -8.68
CA ASP A 19 -3.71 18.95 -8.50
C ASP A 19 -2.85 17.70 -8.73
N MET A 20 -3.09 16.99 -9.84
CA MET A 20 -2.52 15.66 -10.08
C MET A 20 -1.38 15.64 -11.11
N SER A 21 -0.20 15.20 -10.67
CA SER A 21 0.96 15.01 -11.54
C SER A 21 1.06 13.56 -12.02
N LYS A 22 0.49 13.27 -13.21
CA LYS A 22 0.61 11.95 -13.87
C LYS A 22 2.06 11.53 -14.10
N LYS A 23 2.97 12.50 -14.32
CA LYS A 23 4.41 12.24 -14.47
C LYS A 23 5.04 11.72 -13.18
N VAL A 24 4.72 12.33 -12.03
CA VAL A 24 5.21 11.86 -10.73
C VAL A 24 4.65 10.49 -10.41
N LEU A 25 3.33 10.28 -10.60
CA LEU A 25 2.70 8.99 -10.36
C LEU A 25 3.31 7.87 -11.20
N ARG A 26 3.55 8.13 -12.50
CA ARG A 26 4.22 7.19 -13.40
C ARG A 26 5.61 6.81 -12.88
N SER A 27 6.46 7.81 -12.63
CA SER A 27 7.83 7.58 -12.18
C SER A 27 7.88 6.79 -10.87
N ARG A 28 7.01 7.10 -9.92
CA ARG A 28 6.93 6.36 -8.64
C ARG A 28 6.43 4.93 -8.83
N TYR A 29 5.47 4.72 -9.73
CA TYR A 29 4.97 3.39 -10.03
C TYR A 29 6.03 2.53 -10.73
N GLU A 30 6.81 3.09 -11.65
CA GLU A 30 7.91 2.40 -12.32
C GLU A 30 8.97 1.94 -11.30
N THR A 31 9.37 2.81 -10.36
CA THR A 31 10.26 2.44 -9.25
C THR A 31 9.68 1.30 -8.41
N PHE A 32 8.42 1.41 -8.00
CA PHE A 32 7.72 0.35 -7.28
C PHE A 32 7.75 -0.97 -8.06
N LYS A 33 7.40 -0.94 -9.34
CA LYS A 33 7.21 -2.13 -10.18
C LYS A 33 8.52 -2.86 -10.41
N GLU A 34 9.59 -2.13 -10.72
CA GLU A 34 10.92 -2.69 -10.90
C GLU A 34 11.38 -3.40 -9.62
N LYS A 35 11.22 -2.76 -8.45
CA LYS A 35 11.59 -3.36 -7.17
C LYS A 35 10.74 -4.59 -6.86
N TYR A 36 9.42 -4.47 -6.96
CA TYR A 36 8.48 -5.54 -6.67
C TYR A 36 8.74 -6.78 -7.53
N ASP A 37 8.93 -6.62 -8.84
CA ASP A 37 9.19 -7.72 -9.77
C ASP A 37 10.50 -8.45 -9.42
N LYS A 38 11.53 -7.70 -9.05
CA LYS A 38 12.82 -8.25 -8.62
C LYS A 38 12.67 -9.05 -7.32
N LEU A 39 11.95 -8.51 -6.34
CA LEU A 39 11.72 -9.18 -5.05
C LEU A 39 10.93 -10.48 -5.23
N VAL A 40 9.82 -10.44 -5.95
CA VAL A 40 9.00 -11.64 -6.18
C VAL A 40 9.75 -12.68 -7.00
N SER A 41 10.42 -12.30 -8.09
CA SER A 41 11.11 -13.25 -8.97
C SER A 41 12.30 -13.92 -8.28
N SER A 42 13.11 -13.16 -7.53
CA SER A 42 14.26 -13.72 -6.80
C SER A 42 13.82 -14.74 -5.74
N ASN A 43 12.77 -14.42 -4.98
CA ASN A 43 12.20 -15.31 -3.98
C ASN A 43 11.58 -16.56 -4.64
N LEU A 44 10.72 -16.42 -5.65
CA LEU A 44 10.12 -17.56 -6.34
C LEU A 44 11.16 -18.50 -6.97
N ASN A 45 12.24 -17.96 -7.54
CA ASN A 45 13.32 -18.77 -8.11
C ASN A 45 14.05 -19.59 -7.04
N PHE A 46 14.29 -19.02 -5.86
CA PHE A 46 14.87 -19.73 -4.72
C PHE A 46 13.97 -20.90 -4.27
N PHE A 47 12.65 -20.72 -4.24
CA PHE A 47 11.69 -21.79 -3.90
C PHE A 47 11.54 -22.87 -4.97
N ASN A 48 11.77 -22.53 -6.24
CA ASN A 48 11.75 -23.53 -7.30
C ASN A 48 12.96 -24.48 -7.22
N GLN A 49 14.05 -24.06 -6.59
CA GLN A 49 15.24 -24.89 -6.37
C GLN A 49 15.14 -25.74 -5.09
N ASN A 50 14.30 -25.35 -4.11
CA ASN A 50 14.13 -26.02 -2.81
C ASN A 50 12.65 -26.42 -2.60
N ILE A 51 12.29 -27.63 -3.05
CA ILE A 51 10.89 -28.09 -3.27
C ILE A 51 10.03 -28.18 -1.98
N ASN A 52 10.63 -28.21 -0.78
CA ASN A 52 9.92 -28.52 0.48
C ASN A 52 9.86 -27.37 1.49
N THR A 53 10.19 -26.13 1.11
CA THR A 53 10.22 -24.99 2.04
C THR A 53 9.32 -23.85 1.57
N GLU A 54 8.46 -23.34 2.47
CA GLU A 54 7.67 -22.13 2.23
C GLU A 54 8.56 -20.88 2.10
N PRO A 55 8.03 -19.80 1.50
CA PRO A 55 8.75 -18.54 1.46
C PRO A 55 9.12 -17.96 2.82
N ASP A 56 10.40 -18.05 3.17
CA ASP A 56 10.95 -17.29 4.27
C ASP A 56 10.98 -15.81 3.89
N VAL A 57 10.01 -15.07 4.41
CA VAL A 57 9.86 -13.62 4.20
C VAL A 57 10.62 -12.80 5.24
N GLU A 58 11.37 -13.40 6.17
CA GLU A 58 12.04 -12.68 7.27
C GLU A 58 12.99 -11.59 6.77
N VAL A 59 13.74 -11.87 5.70
CA VAL A 59 14.64 -10.88 5.07
C VAL A 59 13.85 -9.67 4.55
N LEU A 60 12.69 -9.91 3.92
CA LEU A 60 11.81 -8.84 3.44
C LEU A 60 11.23 -8.05 4.61
N VAL A 61 10.79 -8.73 5.68
CA VAL A 61 10.27 -8.09 6.89
C VAL A 61 11.32 -7.19 7.54
N ALA A 62 12.58 -7.66 7.64
CA ALA A 62 13.67 -6.86 8.18
C ALA A 62 13.93 -5.59 7.34
N GLN A 63 13.90 -5.71 6.01
CA GLN A 63 14.03 -4.58 5.09
C GLN A 63 12.87 -3.59 5.22
N ILE A 64 11.63 -4.08 5.36
CA ILE A 64 10.45 -3.25 5.60
C ILE A 64 10.60 -2.43 6.88
N LYS A 65 11.00 -3.08 7.98
CA LYS A 65 11.23 -2.40 9.26
C LYS A 65 12.34 -1.36 9.18
N HIS A 66 13.41 -1.63 8.43
CA HIS A 66 14.48 -0.66 8.20
C HIS A 66 13.99 0.56 7.41
N LEU A 67 13.25 0.35 6.30
CA LEU A 67 12.69 1.43 5.49
C LEU A 67 11.70 2.29 6.28
N ALA A 68 10.79 1.66 7.03
CA ALA A 68 9.82 2.36 7.85
C ALA A 68 10.45 3.10 9.05
N GLY A 69 11.53 2.56 9.62
CA GLY A 69 12.26 3.16 10.74
C GLY A 69 13.02 4.45 10.39
N THR A 70 13.06 4.85 9.11
CA THR A 70 13.59 6.16 8.68
C THR A 70 12.68 7.33 9.06
N VAL A 71 11.44 7.05 9.47
CA VAL A 71 10.45 8.06 9.85
C VAL A 71 10.80 8.70 11.19
N THR A 72 10.70 10.02 11.22
CA THR A 72 10.87 10.80 12.45
C THR A 72 9.53 11.11 13.10
N HIS A 73 9.47 10.91 14.41
CA HIS A 73 8.33 11.25 15.23
C HIS A 73 8.54 12.62 15.88
N THR A 74 7.53 13.48 15.82
CA THR A 74 7.40 14.59 16.78
C THR A 74 6.45 14.16 17.89
N SER A 75 6.39 14.93 18.98
CA SER A 75 5.71 14.54 20.22
C SER A 75 4.28 14.02 20.02
N ASN A 76 3.54 14.48 19.00
CA ASN A 76 2.16 14.06 18.71
C ASN A 76 1.87 13.76 17.23
N SER A 77 2.86 13.74 16.33
CA SER A 77 2.61 13.45 14.91
C SER A 77 3.81 12.82 14.19
N VAL A 78 3.49 11.95 13.24
CA VAL A 78 4.45 11.42 12.26
C VAL A 78 4.76 12.51 11.25
N THR A 79 6.04 12.89 11.13
CA THR A 79 6.44 13.86 10.10
C THR A 79 6.54 13.14 8.76
N TRP A 80 5.61 13.45 7.86
CA TRP A 80 5.51 12.87 6.51
C TRP A 80 6.42 13.60 5.51
N HIS A 81 7.69 13.76 5.90
CA HIS A 81 8.67 14.55 5.16
C HIS A 81 8.92 13.98 3.76
N ARG A 82 9.46 14.83 2.88
CA ARG A 82 9.74 14.47 1.49
C ARG A 82 10.57 13.18 1.34
N SER A 83 11.64 13.00 2.13
CA SER A 83 12.46 11.80 2.02
C SER A 83 11.71 10.51 2.36
N PHE A 84 10.79 10.50 3.35
CA PHE A 84 9.99 9.30 3.59
C PHE A 84 9.01 9.03 2.44
N ARG A 85 8.38 10.08 1.91
CA ARG A 85 7.55 9.97 0.68
C ARG A 85 8.33 9.41 -0.51
N ASP A 86 9.63 9.69 -0.57
CA ASP A 86 10.50 9.19 -1.63
C ASP A 86 10.78 7.67 -1.49
N GLU A 87 10.76 7.13 -0.27
CA GLU A 87 10.93 5.70 0.06
C GLU A 87 9.65 4.87 -0.11
N ILE A 88 8.46 5.50 -0.13
CA ILE A 88 7.16 4.79 -0.21
C ILE A 88 7.08 3.77 -1.36
N PRO A 89 7.53 4.05 -2.60
CA PRO A 89 7.52 3.04 -3.66
C PRO A 89 8.29 1.77 -3.30
N ASP A 90 9.44 1.93 -2.65
CA ASP A 90 10.28 0.80 -2.22
C ASP A 90 9.62 0.07 -1.05
N LEU A 91 9.09 0.80 -0.06
CA LEU A 91 8.35 0.23 1.06
C LEU A 91 7.14 -0.60 0.58
N LEU A 92 6.32 -0.05 -0.32
CA LEU A 92 5.18 -0.75 -0.90
C LEU A 92 5.63 -1.99 -1.68
N ALA A 93 6.73 -1.93 -2.41
CA ALA A 93 7.25 -3.09 -3.16
C ALA A 93 7.54 -4.28 -2.24
N HIS A 94 8.13 -4.03 -1.06
CA HIS A 94 8.41 -5.08 -0.09
C HIS A 94 7.13 -5.59 0.58
N ILE A 95 6.22 -4.71 1.01
CA ILE A 95 4.94 -5.13 1.63
C ILE A 95 4.12 -5.99 0.65
N PHE A 96 3.99 -5.55 -0.60
CA PHE A 96 3.30 -6.32 -1.63
C PHE A 96 4.02 -7.63 -1.95
N ALA A 97 5.35 -7.67 -1.94
CA ALA A 97 6.08 -8.92 -2.13
C ALA A 97 5.78 -9.92 -1.00
N VAL A 98 5.75 -9.49 0.27
CA VAL A 98 5.34 -10.33 1.39
C VAL A 98 3.92 -10.86 1.19
N TRP A 99 2.97 -9.98 0.84
CA TRP A 99 1.59 -10.38 0.59
C TRP A 99 1.46 -11.41 -0.54
N THR A 100 2.14 -11.19 -1.68
CA THR A 100 2.15 -12.12 -2.81
C THR A 100 2.76 -13.46 -2.42
N LEU A 101 3.90 -13.46 -1.73
CA LEU A 101 4.63 -14.69 -1.37
C LEU A 101 3.87 -15.55 -0.34
N GLN A 102 3.19 -14.91 0.61
CA GLN A 102 2.31 -15.61 1.58
C GLN A 102 1.07 -16.23 0.93
N ASN A 103 0.68 -15.76 -0.26
CA ASN A 103 -0.50 -16.23 -0.99
C ASN A 103 -0.13 -17.12 -2.19
N THR A 104 1.02 -17.80 -2.15
CA THR A 104 1.51 -18.67 -3.25
C THR A 104 0.89 -20.06 -3.30
N LYS A 105 -0.04 -20.42 -2.39
CA LYS A 105 -0.60 -21.79 -2.30
C LYS A 105 -1.12 -22.31 -3.65
N HIS A 106 -1.95 -21.53 -4.35
CA HIS A 106 -2.48 -21.92 -5.66
C HIS A 106 -1.42 -21.94 -6.76
N TYR A 107 -0.47 -21.00 -6.73
CA TYR A 107 0.69 -20.99 -7.62
C TYR A 107 1.52 -22.27 -7.47
N ASN A 108 1.77 -22.71 -6.23
CA ASN A 108 2.56 -23.89 -5.94
C ASN A 108 1.89 -25.18 -6.44
N THR A 109 0.57 -25.29 -6.32
CA THR A 109 -0.19 -26.44 -6.85
C THR A 109 -0.13 -26.54 -8.37
N MET A 110 0.05 -25.42 -9.08
CA MET A 110 0.07 -25.35 -10.55
C MET A 110 1.50 -25.31 -11.13
N ARG A 111 2.53 -25.62 -10.33
CA ARG A 111 3.94 -25.61 -10.79
C ARG A 111 4.14 -26.51 -12.02
N GLY A 112 4.97 -26.04 -12.95
CA GLY A 112 5.28 -26.77 -14.20
C GLY A 112 4.26 -26.57 -15.32
N ILE A 113 3.19 -25.81 -15.09
CA ILE A 113 2.23 -25.38 -16.11
C ILE A 113 2.55 -23.93 -16.50
N ASP A 114 2.55 -23.61 -17.80
CA ASP A 114 2.88 -22.27 -18.32
C ASP A 114 2.01 -21.15 -17.69
N ALA A 115 0.80 -21.50 -17.24
CA ALA A 115 -0.15 -20.58 -16.60
C ALA A 115 0.06 -20.40 -15.09
N ALA A 116 1.04 -21.04 -14.44
CA ALA A 116 1.19 -20.99 -12.98
C ALA A 116 1.18 -19.54 -12.44
N LYS A 117 1.85 -18.61 -13.14
CA LYS A 117 1.94 -17.20 -12.76
C LYS A 117 0.59 -16.49 -12.64
N SER A 118 -0.46 -16.93 -13.35
CA SER A 118 -1.80 -16.32 -13.25
C SER A 118 -2.50 -16.60 -11.92
N TYR A 119 -1.96 -17.50 -11.10
CA TYR A 119 -2.48 -17.83 -9.76
C TYR A 119 -1.77 -17.07 -8.64
N LEU A 120 -0.81 -16.20 -8.95
CA LEU A 120 -0.21 -15.31 -7.97
C LEU A 120 -1.16 -14.13 -7.70
N LEU A 121 -1.45 -13.87 -6.43
CA LEU A 121 -2.09 -12.62 -6.04
C LEU A 121 -1.06 -11.50 -6.16
N MET A 122 -1.25 -10.62 -7.12
CA MET A 122 -0.36 -9.49 -7.43
C MET A 122 -1.15 -8.19 -7.37
N PRO A 123 -0.50 -7.06 -7.00
CA PRO A 123 -1.18 -5.77 -6.98
C PRO A 123 -1.52 -5.29 -8.39
N HIS A 124 -2.74 -4.81 -8.56
CA HIS A 124 -3.14 -4.10 -9.77
C HIS A 124 -2.57 -2.67 -9.78
N VAL A 125 -2.32 -2.09 -10.95
CA VAL A 125 -1.79 -0.71 -11.06
C VAL A 125 -2.69 0.28 -10.32
N GLY A 126 -4.00 0.15 -10.51
CA GLY A 126 -4.99 1.02 -9.85
C GLY A 126 -4.89 1.01 -8.32
N GLN A 127 -4.56 -0.12 -7.71
CA GLN A 127 -4.40 -0.24 -6.25
C GLN A 127 -3.17 0.53 -5.77
N VAL A 128 -2.03 0.36 -6.45
CA VAL A 128 -0.78 1.04 -6.09
C VAL A 128 -0.92 2.55 -6.26
N ILE A 129 -1.51 3.00 -7.37
CA ILE A 129 -1.78 4.41 -7.60
C ILE A 129 -2.75 4.98 -6.55
N ALA A 130 -3.80 4.22 -6.17
CA ALA A 130 -4.71 4.64 -5.11
C ALA A 130 -3.98 4.82 -3.77
N ILE A 131 -3.10 3.89 -3.39
CA ILE A 131 -2.30 3.99 -2.17
C ILE A 131 -1.37 5.21 -2.24
N PHE A 132 -0.67 5.44 -3.35
CA PHE A 132 0.13 6.66 -3.54
C PHE A 132 -0.68 7.92 -3.29
N ARG A 133 -1.89 8.01 -3.86
CA ARG A 133 -2.77 9.16 -3.65
C ARG A 133 -3.19 9.31 -2.18
N LEU A 134 -3.53 8.22 -1.49
CA LEU A 134 -3.85 8.25 -0.06
C LEU A 134 -2.66 8.74 0.79
N LEU A 135 -1.43 8.35 0.42
CA LEU A 135 -0.19 8.70 1.12
C LEU A 135 0.43 10.04 0.69
N GLY A 136 -0.32 10.90 -0.01
CA GLY A 136 0.14 12.25 -0.34
C GLY A 136 1.09 12.32 -1.54
N ILE A 137 1.13 11.31 -2.41
CA ILE A 137 2.04 11.23 -3.56
C ILE A 137 1.31 11.63 -4.85
N GLY A 138 2.04 12.25 -5.78
CA GLY A 138 1.54 12.56 -7.12
C GLY A 138 0.82 13.90 -7.24
N TYR A 139 1.10 14.85 -6.34
CA TYR A 139 0.55 16.21 -6.43
C TYR A 139 1.37 17.12 -7.36
N GLU A 140 0.71 18.03 -8.06
CA GLU A 140 1.38 19.13 -8.78
C GLU A 140 1.89 20.19 -7.80
N ASN A 141 3.12 20.64 -8.02
CA ASN A 141 3.74 21.69 -7.18
C ASN A 141 3.60 23.09 -7.81
N TYR A 142 2.91 23.19 -8.94
CA TYR A 142 2.70 24.43 -9.69
C TYR A 142 1.31 24.46 -10.31
N LYS A 143 0.77 25.65 -10.52
CA LYS A 143 -0.41 25.92 -11.33
C LYS A 143 0.01 26.61 -12.63
N LYS A 144 -0.57 26.21 -13.76
CA LYS A 144 -0.38 26.91 -15.05
C LYS A 144 -1.37 28.07 -15.14
N ILE A 145 -0.87 29.31 -15.15
CA ILE A 145 -1.68 30.52 -15.36
C ILE A 145 -1.05 31.32 -16.50
N GLY A 146 -1.81 31.54 -17.59
CA GLY A 146 -1.33 32.31 -18.75
C GLY A 146 -0.05 31.75 -19.39
N GLY A 147 0.12 30.43 -19.43
CA GLY A 147 1.31 29.77 -19.96
C GLY A 147 2.53 29.77 -19.03
N ARG A 148 2.46 30.43 -17.86
CA ARG A 148 3.52 30.42 -16.84
C ARG A 148 3.22 29.38 -15.77
N GLN A 149 4.25 28.66 -15.33
CA GLN A 149 4.18 27.81 -14.15
C GLN A 149 4.38 28.69 -12.91
N ILE A 150 3.34 28.79 -12.10
CA ILE A 150 3.38 29.52 -10.83
C ILE A 150 3.38 28.47 -9.73
N PRO A 151 4.40 28.41 -8.86
CA PRO A 151 4.39 27.48 -7.74
C PRO A 151 3.10 27.63 -6.94
N PHE A 152 2.50 26.53 -6.49
CA PHE A 152 1.45 26.64 -5.50
C PHE A 152 2.04 27.35 -4.27
N THR A 153 1.44 28.45 -3.83
CA THR A 153 1.88 29.19 -2.64
C THR A 153 1.62 28.41 -1.35
N ARG A 154 0.85 27.31 -1.43
CA ARG A 154 0.82 26.30 -0.38
C ARG A 154 2.21 25.67 -0.30
N LYS A 155 2.94 25.99 0.76
CA LYS A 155 4.01 25.13 1.27
C LYS A 155 3.49 23.69 1.18
N ILE A 156 4.14 22.84 0.40
CA ILE A 156 3.88 21.40 0.44
C ILE A 156 4.13 21.04 1.89
N SER A 157 3.06 20.77 2.64
CA SER A 157 3.25 20.43 4.04
C SER A 157 4.15 19.20 4.10
N ASP A 158 5.05 19.20 5.07
CA ASP A 158 5.70 17.97 5.51
C ASP A 158 4.73 17.11 6.34
N ASP A 159 3.53 17.62 6.59
CA ASP A 159 2.43 16.84 7.16
C ASP A 159 1.73 16.03 6.07
N LEU A 160 1.25 14.84 6.49
CA LEU A 160 0.29 14.09 5.71
C LEU A 160 -1.03 14.86 5.66
N ILE A 161 -1.50 15.18 4.45
CA ILE A 161 -2.83 15.75 4.25
C ILE A 161 -3.87 14.64 4.12
N ASN A 162 -5.10 14.92 4.56
CA ASN A 162 -6.23 13.99 4.39
C ASN A 162 -6.57 13.88 2.90
N ASN A 163 -6.46 12.66 2.36
CA ASN A 163 -6.70 12.36 0.96
C ASN A 163 -7.91 11.44 0.82
N LEU A 164 -8.70 11.66 -0.24
CA LEU A 164 -9.81 10.80 -0.61
C LEU A 164 -9.53 10.18 -1.97
N VAL A 165 -9.72 8.86 -2.08
CA VAL A 165 -9.60 8.14 -3.35
C VAL A 165 -10.85 7.30 -3.57
N GLN A 166 -11.46 7.44 -4.74
CA GLN A 166 -12.58 6.61 -5.15
C GLN A 166 -12.08 5.39 -5.92
N VAL A 167 -12.32 4.21 -5.35
CA VAL A 167 -11.98 2.92 -5.97
C VAL A 167 -13.28 2.15 -6.25
N GLY A 168 -13.47 1.75 -7.51
CA GLY A 168 -14.67 1.06 -7.98
C GLY A 168 -14.95 -0.27 -7.27
N THR A 169 -16.16 -0.80 -7.46
CA THR A 169 -16.53 -2.11 -6.92
C THR A 169 -15.78 -3.22 -7.64
N GLY A 170 -15.17 -4.12 -6.86
CA GLY A 170 -14.37 -5.23 -7.40
C GLY A 170 -12.92 -4.86 -7.78
N GLU A 171 -12.50 -3.61 -7.60
CA GLU A 171 -11.14 -3.14 -7.94
C GLU A 171 -10.12 -3.40 -6.79
N GLY A 172 -10.56 -4.02 -5.69
CA GLY A 172 -9.71 -4.39 -4.55
C GLY A 172 -9.51 -3.28 -3.50
N LYS A 173 -10.59 -2.61 -3.08
CA LYS A 173 -10.58 -1.65 -1.96
C LYS A 173 -9.93 -2.20 -0.70
N SER A 174 -10.21 -3.46 -0.36
CA SER A 174 -9.65 -4.14 0.82
C SER A 174 -8.12 -4.20 0.77
N VAL A 175 -7.54 -4.46 -0.41
CA VAL A 175 -6.08 -4.43 -0.62
C VAL A 175 -5.52 -3.03 -0.41
N VAL A 176 -6.16 -2.01 -1.01
CA VAL A 176 -5.75 -0.60 -0.84
C VAL A 176 -5.74 -0.21 0.63
N MET A 177 -6.80 -0.54 1.38
CA MET A 177 -6.93 -0.24 2.79
C MET A 177 -5.89 -0.98 3.64
N ALA A 178 -5.77 -2.29 3.49
CA ALA A 178 -4.86 -3.11 4.30
C ALA A 178 -3.39 -2.72 4.11
N ILE A 179 -2.96 -2.48 2.87
CA ILE A 179 -1.57 -2.10 2.58
C ILE A 179 -1.29 -0.66 3.05
N THR A 180 -2.26 0.24 2.92
CA THR A 180 -2.14 1.59 3.51
C THR A 180 -2.03 1.52 5.03
N ALA A 181 -2.82 0.65 5.67
CA ALA A 181 -2.74 0.40 7.11
C ALA A 181 -1.37 -0.16 7.53
N CYS A 182 -0.80 -1.08 6.75
CA CYS A 182 0.57 -1.55 6.98
C CYS A 182 1.56 -0.39 7.01
N VAL A 183 1.52 0.51 6.01
CA VAL A 183 2.45 1.65 5.96
C VAL A 183 2.32 2.51 7.22
N PHE A 184 1.10 2.88 7.62
CA PHE A 184 0.90 3.70 8.82
C PHE A 184 1.34 2.97 10.10
N ALA A 185 0.91 1.73 10.31
CA ALA A 185 1.26 0.98 11.50
C ALA A 185 2.77 0.72 11.64
N LEU A 186 3.48 0.54 10.52
CA LEU A 186 4.94 0.44 10.50
C LEU A 186 5.66 1.74 10.91
N THR A 187 5.00 2.89 10.78
CA THR A 187 5.46 4.17 11.33
C THR A 187 5.10 4.36 12.80
N GLY A 188 4.60 3.32 13.48
CA GLY A 188 4.32 3.34 14.91
C GLY A 188 3.03 4.04 15.33
N VAL A 189 2.13 4.34 14.39
CA VAL A 189 0.78 4.85 14.70
C VAL A 189 -0.24 3.73 14.74
N ASP A 190 -1.30 3.92 15.52
CA ASP A 190 -2.44 3.01 15.54
C ASP A 190 -3.41 3.39 14.41
N VAL A 191 -4.00 2.38 13.76
CA VAL A 191 -4.75 2.52 12.51
C VAL A 191 -6.13 1.91 12.67
N ASN A 192 -7.15 2.73 12.45
CA ASN A 192 -8.54 2.31 12.44
C ASN A 192 -9.06 2.19 11.00
N CYS A 193 -9.38 0.97 10.59
CA CYS A 193 -9.98 0.64 9.31
C CYS A 193 -11.49 0.43 9.47
N SER A 194 -12.28 1.47 9.17
CA SER A 194 -13.74 1.43 9.33
C SER A 194 -14.47 0.93 8.07
N CYS A 195 -15.43 0.01 8.25
CA CYS A 195 -16.40 -0.39 7.23
C CYS A 195 -17.84 -0.23 7.76
N TYR A 196 -18.86 -0.21 6.90
CA TYR A 196 -20.26 -0.25 7.35
C TYR A 196 -20.70 -1.64 7.83
N SER A 197 -20.00 -2.71 7.40
CA SER A 197 -20.36 -4.08 7.71
C SER A 197 -19.30 -4.73 8.57
N GLU A 198 -19.71 -5.22 9.74
CA GLU A 198 -18.85 -6.00 10.63
C GLU A 198 -18.30 -7.25 9.93
N VAL A 199 -19.14 -7.95 9.16
CA VAL A 199 -18.74 -9.15 8.40
C VAL A 199 -17.66 -8.81 7.37
N LEU A 200 -17.83 -7.72 6.60
CA LEU A 200 -16.81 -7.31 5.62
C LEU A 200 -15.52 -6.85 6.30
N SER A 201 -15.65 -6.16 7.43
CA SER A 201 -14.51 -5.71 8.23
C SER A 201 -13.71 -6.88 8.80
N ALA A 202 -14.38 -7.87 9.39
CA ALA A 202 -13.76 -9.07 9.94
C ALA A 202 -13.12 -9.93 8.85
N ARG A 203 -13.76 -10.05 7.68
CA ARG A 203 -13.17 -10.72 6.52
C ARG A 203 -11.87 -10.03 6.11
N ASP A 204 -11.88 -8.71 5.94
CA ASP A 204 -10.69 -7.97 5.52
C ASP A 204 -9.56 -8.08 6.56
N MET A 205 -9.87 -8.05 7.87
CA MET A 205 -8.87 -8.32 8.90
C MET A 205 -8.26 -9.73 8.75
N ASN A 206 -9.10 -10.75 8.62
CA ASN A 206 -8.66 -12.14 8.52
C ASN A 206 -7.82 -12.41 7.26
N ASP A 207 -8.21 -11.83 6.12
CA ASP A 207 -7.51 -11.99 4.83
C ASP A 207 -6.08 -11.41 4.87
N PHE A 208 -5.82 -10.43 5.74
CA PHE A 208 -4.51 -9.77 5.85
C PHE A 208 -3.77 -10.05 7.18
N ALA A 209 -4.37 -10.78 8.12
CA ALA A 209 -3.80 -11.09 9.43
C ALA A 209 -2.41 -11.73 9.34
N SER A 210 -2.15 -12.59 8.35
CA SER A 210 -0.82 -13.21 8.16
C SER A 210 0.25 -12.18 7.80
N VAL A 211 -0.10 -11.15 7.03
CA VAL A 211 0.81 -10.06 6.67
C VAL A 211 1.05 -9.19 7.90
N PHE A 212 -0.01 -8.82 8.63
CA PHE A 212 0.11 -8.01 9.84
C PHE A 212 0.97 -8.68 10.91
N ARG A 213 0.78 -9.99 11.12
CA ARG A 213 1.60 -10.79 12.04
C ARG A 213 3.05 -10.89 11.60
N ALA A 214 3.30 -11.17 10.32
CA ALA A 214 4.66 -11.23 9.81
C ALA A 214 5.41 -9.90 9.97
N LEU A 215 4.71 -8.78 9.82
CA LEU A 215 5.26 -7.45 10.03
C LEU A 215 5.38 -7.06 11.52
N GLY A 216 4.68 -7.76 12.41
CA GLY A 216 4.62 -7.45 13.84
C GLY A 216 3.81 -6.19 14.16
N ILE A 217 2.75 -5.93 13.37
CA ILE A 217 1.93 -4.71 13.45
C ILE A 217 0.44 -4.99 13.68
N GLU A 218 0.04 -6.26 13.88
CA GLU A 218 -1.37 -6.66 14.04
C GLU A 218 -2.07 -5.91 15.17
N GLU A 219 -1.42 -5.75 16.32
CA GLU A 219 -1.97 -5.04 17.49
C GLU A 219 -2.19 -3.54 17.29
N ARG A 220 -1.66 -2.96 16.19
CA ARG A 220 -1.83 -1.55 15.85
C ARG A 220 -2.92 -1.30 14.82
N ILE A 221 -3.53 -2.36 14.28
CA ILE A 221 -4.49 -2.25 13.19
C ILE A 221 -5.83 -2.81 13.66
N GLU A 222 -6.80 -1.93 13.85
CA GLU A 222 -8.15 -2.32 14.21
C GLU A 222 -9.10 -2.19 13.02
N TYR A 223 -9.86 -3.25 12.77
CA TYR A 223 -10.95 -3.28 11.80
C TYR A 223 -12.29 -3.30 12.54
N GLY A 224 -13.18 -2.39 12.20
CA GLY A 224 -14.49 -2.32 12.86
C GLY A 224 -15.53 -1.55 12.08
N THR A 225 -16.74 -1.49 12.65
CA THR A 225 -17.75 -0.57 12.14
C THR A 225 -17.43 0.86 12.58
N PHE A 226 -17.93 1.85 11.85
CA PHE A 226 -17.76 3.25 12.23
C PHE A 226 -18.18 3.52 13.68
N ASN A 227 -19.36 3.02 14.07
CA ASN A 227 -19.87 3.19 15.43
C ASN A 227 -18.96 2.54 16.47
N LYS A 228 -18.56 1.28 16.24
CA LYS A 228 -17.70 0.53 17.17
C LYS A 228 -16.38 1.25 17.41
N LEU A 229 -15.70 1.65 16.33
CA LEU A 229 -14.40 2.33 16.41
C LEU A 229 -14.53 3.71 17.07
N CYS A 230 -15.59 4.46 16.77
CA CYS A 230 -15.84 5.74 17.44
C CYS A 230 -16.11 5.57 18.94
N GLU A 231 -16.89 4.57 19.34
CA GLU A 231 -17.15 4.26 20.75
C GLU A 231 -15.87 3.90 21.49
N GLN A 232 -14.99 3.09 20.88
CA GLN A 232 -13.68 2.73 21.45
C GLN A 232 -12.80 3.96 21.66
N LEU A 233 -12.65 4.80 20.63
CA LEU A 233 -11.86 6.03 20.72
C LEU A 233 -12.37 7.00 21.79
N LEU A 234 -13.70 7.14 21.94
CA LEU A 234 -14.29 7.96 22.99
C LEU A 234 -14.00 7.41 24.39
N ASN A 235 -14.08 6.09 24.55
CA ASN A 235 -13.82 5.43 25.83
C ASN A 235 -12.33 5.46 26.23
N GLU A 236 -11.40 5.44 25.27
CA GLU A 236 -9.97 5.61 25.54
C GLU A 236 -9.62 7.02 26.01
N GLN A 237 -10.29 8.05 25.48
CA GLN A 237 -10.05 9.44 25.87
C GLN A 237 -10.71 9.83 27.20
N CYS A 238 -11.67 9.05 27.68
CA CYS A 238 -12.39 9.32 28.94
C CYS A 238 -11.76 8.62 30.17
N ASN A 239 -10.76 7.76 29.97
CA ASN A 239 -10.02 7.08 31.04
C ASN A 239 -8.60 7.66 31.20
#